data_AF-A0A9E1FGC0-F1
#
_entry.id   AF-A0A9E1FGC0-F1
#
_cell.length_a   1.000
_cell.length_b   1.000
_cell.length_c   1.000
_cell.angle_alpha   90.00
_cell.angle_beta   90.00
_cell.angle_gamma   90.00
#
_symmetry.space_group_name_H-M   'P 1'
#
loop_
_entity.id
_entity.type
_entity.pdbx_description
1 polymer ?
#
loop_
_entity_poly.entity_id
_entity_poly.type
_entity_poly.pdbx_seq_one_letter_code
_entity_poly.pdbx_strand_id
1 'polypeptide(L)' 'MKRLLSCAYNMDNCCIKLKFSDGSMIAIGTIAVENEIARNIYERSELDYLIYNAPLD' A
#
# COMPACT_ATOMS: atom_id res chain seq x y z
N MET A 1 0.77 20.60 10.49
CA MET A 1 0.29 19.37 9.82
C MET A 1 1.47 18.74 9.09
N LYS A 2 1.72 17.43 9.21
CA LYS A 2 2.79 16.77 8.46
C LYS A 2 2.32 16.57 7.02
N ARG A 3 3.02 17.15 6.05
CA ARG A 3 2.69 16.98 4.63
C ARG A 3 3.48 15.81 4.05
N LEU A 4 2.81 14.92 3.34
CA LEU A 4 3.49 13.88 2.56
C LEU A 4 4.27 14.54 1.41
N LEU A 5 5.57 14.27 1.34
CA LEU A 5 6.46 14.80 0.30
C LEU A 5 6.67 13.82 -0.85
N SER A 6 6.80 12.53 -0.54
CA SER A 6 7.00 11.48 -1.55
C SER A 6 6.44 10.15 -1.09
N CYS A 7 5.97 9.37 -2.06
CA CYS A 7 5.54 7.98 -1.91
C CYS A 7 6.27 7.17 -2.98
N ALA A 8 6.94 6.09 -2.58
CA ALA A 8 7.65 5.22 -3.52
C ALA A 8 7.45 3.75 -3.14
N TYR A 9 7.08 2.93 -4.11
CA TYR A 9 7.02 1.49 -3.96
C TYR A 9 8.39 0.86 -4.26
N ASN A 10 8.82 -0.06 -3.40
CA ASN A 10 10.02 -0.86 -3.59
C ASN A 10 9.61 -2.28 -3.99
N MET A 11 9.95 -2.67 -5.21
CA MET A 11 9.64 -3.99 -5.77
C MET A 11 10.44 -5.13 -5.11
N ASP A 12 11.63 -4.84 -4.57
CA ASP A 12 12.51 -5.87 -3.97
C ASP A 12 11.93 -6.43 -2.67
N ASN A 13 11.19 -5.60 -1.91
CA ASN A 13 10.64 -5.98 -0.60
C ASN A 13 9.14 -5.69 -0.45
N CYS A 14 8.47 -5.34 -1.54
CA CYS A 14 7.05 -5.00 -1.56
C CYS A 14 6.63 -4.00 -0.48
N CYS A 15 7.44 -2.95 -0.25
CA CYS A 15 7.13 -1.91 0.73
C CYS A 15 6.91 -0.55 0.05
N ILE A 16 5.93 0.20 0.57
CA ILE A 16 5.74 1.60 0.25
C ILE A 16 6.49 2.45 1.28
N LYS A 17 7.37 3.33 0.81
CA LYS A 17 8.06 4.31 1.65
C LYS A 17 7.40 5.69 1.52
N LEU A 18 7.01 6.25 2.65
CA LEU A 18 6.41 7.57 2.77
C LEU A 18 7.39 8.51 3.46
N LYS A 19 7.66 9.68 2.85
CA LYS A 19 8.49 10.75 3.44
C LYS A 19 7.63 11.95 3.76
N PHE A 20 7.77 12.51 4.96
CA PHE A 20 6.99 13.66 5.41
C PHE A 20 7.84 14.93 5.52
N SER A 21 7.16 16.08 5.55
CA SER A 21 7.78 17.42 5.58
C SER A 21 8.58 17.72 6.85
N ASP A 22 8.37 16.96 7.92
CA ASP A 22 9.11 17.06 9.18
C ASP A 22 10.35 16.15 9.21
N GLY A 23 10.67 15.50 8.09
CA GLY A 23 11.79 14.57 7.98
C GLY A 23 11.49 13.14 8.42
N SER A 24 10.30 12.86 8.97
CA SER A 24 9.92 11.49 9.32
C SER A 24 9.70 10.61 8.09
N MET A 25 9.95 9.31 8.25
CA MET A 25 9.77 8.30 7.20
C MET A 25 9.06 7.07 7.76
N ILE A 26 8.08 6.56 7.02
CA ILE A 26 7.32 5.35 7.36
C ILE A 26 7.46 4.37 6.22
N ALA A 27 7.61 3.08 6.54
CA ALA A 27 7.54 1.99 5.57
C ALA A 27 6.30 1.15 5.85
N ILE A 28 5.50 0.89 4.82
CA ILE A 28 4.30 0.05 4.86
C ILE A 28 4.56 -1.19 4.02
N GLY A 29 4.55 -2.37 4.63
CA GLY A 29 4.65 -3.63 3.91
C GLY A 29 3.32 -3.97 3.25
N THR A 30 3.26 -4.01 1.92
CA THR A 30 1.99 -4.23 1.21
C THR A 30 1.46 -5.63 1.44
N ILE A 31 2.33 -6.64 1.55
CA ILE A 31 1.94 -8.03 1.87
C ILE A 31 1.17 -8.11 3.20
N ALA A 32 1.63 -7.39 4.23
CA ALA A 32 0.96 -7.39 5.53
C ALA A 32 -0.42 -6.71 5.45
N VAL A 33 -0.52 -5.62 4.68
CA VAL A 33 -1.79 -4.93 4.44
C VAL A 33 -2.77 -5.86 3.70
N GLU A 34 -2.34 -6.50 2.61
CA GLU A 34 -3.21 -7.40 1.86
C GLU A 34 -3.68 -8.60 2.70
N ASN A 35 -2.81 -9.13 3.57
CA ASN A 35 -3.16 -10.23 4.49
C ASN A 35 -4.20 -9.83 5.56
N GLU A 36 -4.23 -8.56 5.95
CA GLU A 36 -5.23 -8.05 6.89
C GLU A 36 -6.63 -7.93 6.23
N ILE A 37 -6.65 -7.64 4.92
CA ILE A 37 -7.87 -7.44 4.14
C ILE A 37 -8.42 -8.75 3.57
N ALA A 38 -7.55 -9.64 3.10
CA ALA A 38 -7.92 -10.88 2.42
C ALA A 38 -7.28 -12.09 3.11
N ARG A 39 -8.14 -12.93 3.71
CA ARG A 39 -7.79 -14.11 4.52
C ARG A 39 -7.91 -15.43 3.77
N ASN A 40 -8.49 -15.42 2.57
CA ASN A 40 -8.59 -16.60 1.72
C ASN A 40 -8.39 -16.26 0.23
N ILE A 41 -8.31 -17.30 -0.61
CA ILE A 41 -8.00 -17.15 -2.04
C ILE A 41 -9.06 -16.38 -2.82
N TYR A 42 -10.33 -16.44 -2.41
CA TYR A 42 -11.41 -15.73 -3.09
C TYR A 42 -11.33 -14.24 -2.76
N GLU A 43 -11.15 -13.89 -1.49
CA GLU A 43 -10.96 -12.49 -1.07
C GLU A 43 -9.70 -11.87 -1.69
N ARG A 44 -8.63 -12.67 -1.86
CA ARG A 44 -7.42 -12.18 -2.54
C ARG A 44 -7.69 -11.90 -4.02
N SER A 45 -8.41 -12.78 -4.70
CA SER A 45 -8.80 -12.58 -6.10
C SER A 45 -9.70 -11.35 -6.29
N GLU A 46 -10.63 -11.11 -5.37
CA GLU A 46 -11.47 -9.90 -5.40
C GLU A 46 -10.65 -8.64 -5.15
N LEU A 47 -9.71 -8.67 -4.20
CA LEU A 47 -8.80 -7.56 -3.94
C LEU A 47 -7.93 -7.24 -5.18
N ASP A 48 -7.38 -8.26 -5.83
CA ASP A 48 -6.62 -8.11 -7.07
C ASP A 48 -7.48 -7.49 -8.17
N TYR A 49 -8.75 -7.91 -8.33
CA TYR A 49 -9.67 -7.30 -9.28
C TYR A 49 -9.91 -5.82 -8.97
N LEU A 50 -10.16 -5.48 -7.70
CA LEU A 50 -10.41 -4.09 -7.29
C LEU A 50 -9.20 -3.18 -7.51
N ILE A 51 -7.98 -3.65 -7.29
CA ILE A 51 -6.77 -2.84 -7.53
C ILE A 51 -6.71 -2.30 -8.97
N TYR A 52 -7.18 -3.07 -9.96
CA TYR A 52 -7.17 -2.66 -11.37
C TYR A 52 -8.47 -2.04 -11.87
N ASN A 53 -9.61 -2.35 -11.25
CA ASN A 53 -10.93 -2.01 -11.77
C ASN A 53 -11.74 -1.07 -10.87
N ALA A 54 -11.26 -0.75 -9.66
CA ALA A 54 -11.95 0.21 -8.80
C ALA A 54 -11.95 1.60 -9.47
N PRO A 55 -13.07 2.33 -9.40
CA PRO A 55 -13.12 3.70 -9.89
C PRO A 55 -12.12 4.58 -9.13
N LEU A 56 -11.46 5.45 -9.88
CA LEU A 56 -10.64 6.53 -9.32
C LEU A 56 -11.58 7.65 -8.92
N ASP A 57 -12.24 7.51 -7.76
CA ASP A 57 -13.01 8.59 -7.13
C ASP A 57 -12.11 9.76 -6.69
#